data_AF-F2B8I7-F1
#
_entry.id   AF-F2B8I7-F1
#
_cell.length_a   1.000
_cell.length_b   1.000
_cell.length_c   1.000
_cell.angle_alpha   90.00
_cell.angle_beta   90.00
_cell.angle_gamma   90.00
#
_symmetry.space_group_name_H-M   'P 1'
#
loop_
_entity.id
_entity.type
_entity.pdbx_description
1 polymer ?
#
loop_
_entity_poly.entity_id
_entity_poly.type
_entity_poly.pdbx_seq_one_letter_code
_entity_poly.pdbx_strand_id
1 'polypeptide(L)'
;MNDRTTPENPLVFAPFCNPQTRETYLLLGLPAERKDEWAFYCNDEYDLPVPDAHIVINAQALADVLAVYSQYPETFGSVSISISIGSSGYEGKIRREELKIVMARYIDTFCSDIEFVND
;
A
#
# COMPACT_ATOMS: atom_id res chain seq x y z
N MET A 1 -29.33 2.61 -4.31
CA MET A 1 -28.70 1.76 -5.35
C MET A 1 -27.25 2.18 -5.36
N ASN A 2 -26.37 1.46 -4.67
CA ASN A 2 -24.96 1.85 -4.55
C ASN A 2 -24.26 1.47 -5.84
N ASP A 3 -23.93 2.49 -6.63
CA ASP A 3 -23.13 2.38 -7.84
C ASP A 3 -21.71 1.98 -7.41
N ARG A 4 -21.45 0.68 -7.34
CA ARG A 4 -20.11 0.13 -7.15
C ARG A 4 -19.41 0.19 -8.51
N THR A 5 -19.13 1.41 -8.98
CA THR A 5 -18.18 1.59 -10.08
C THR A 5 -16.86 0.99 -9.62
N THR A 6 -16.47 -0.10 -10.27
CA THR A 6 -15.13 -0.68 -10.11
C THR A 6 -14.16 0.43 -10.48
N PRO A 7 -13.17 0.78 -9.63
CA PRO A 7 -12.24 1.86 -9.96
C PRO A 7 -11.61 1.56 -11.32
N GLU A 8 -11.64 2.54 -12.23
CA GLU A 8 -11.19 2.39 -13.63
C GLU A 8 -9.72 1.94 -13.75
N ASN A 9 -8.97 1.96 -12.64
CA ASN A 9 -7.69 1.28 -12.48
C ASN A 9 -7.71 0.45 -11.18
N PRO A 10 -7.95 -0.87 -11.24
CA PRO A 10 -7.81 -1.71 -10.06
C PRO A 10 -6.35 -1.70 -9.61
N LEU A 11 -6.11 -1.48 -8.32
CA LEU A 11 -4.81 -1.69 -7.70
C LEU A 11 -4.39 -3.16 -7.92
N VAL A 12 -3.35 -3.38 -8.72
CA VAL A 12 -2.87 -4.73 -9.05
C VAL A 12 -1.76 -5.10 -8.08
N PHE A 13 -2.04 -6.11 -7.24
CA PHE A 13 -1.03 -6.74 -6.40
C PHE A 13 -0.42 -7.94 -7.12
N ALA A 14 0.89 -7.92 -7.32
CA ALA A 14 1.65 -9.04 -7.83
C ALA A 14 2.47 -9.66 -6.69
N PRO A 15 2.42 -10.98 -6.48
CA PRO A 15 3.29 -11.63 -5.51
C PRO A 15 4.74 -11.59 -6.00
N PHE A 16 5.65 -11.26 -5.09
CA PHE A 16 7.09 -11.28 -5.31
C PHE A 16 7.77 -12.03 -4.17
N CYS A 17 8.70 -12.92 -4.49
CA CYS A 17 9.51 -13.60 -3.48
C CYS A 17 10.94 -13.08 -3.60
N ASN A 18 11.48 -12.52 -2.52
CA ASN A 18 12.88 -12.14 -2.50
C ASN A 18 13.73 -13.43 -2.45
N PRO A 19 14.57 -13.70 -3.48
CA PRO A 19 15.32 -14.94 -3.56
C PRO A 19 16.37 -15.09 -2.45
N GLN A 20 16.82 -13.99 -1.83
CA GLN A 20 17.83 -14.00 -0.79
C GLN A 20 17.24 -14.26 0.59
N THR A 21 16.16 -13.57 0.95
CA THR A 21 15.54 -13.68 2.28
C THR A 21 14.42 -14.73 2.33
N ARG A 22 13.95 -15.21 1.17
CA ARG A 22 12.74 -16.04 1.00
C ARG A 22 11.47 -15.39 1.53
N GLU A 23 11.50 -14.08 1.77
CA GLU A 23 10.33 -13.32 2.19
C GLU A 23 9.40 -13.11 1.00
N THR A 24 8.10 -13.21 1.28
CA THR A 24 7.05 -12.92 0.30
C THR A 24 6.60 -11.49 0.47
N TYR A 25 6.52 -10.78 -0.64
CA TYR A 25 6.05 -9.42 -0.74
C TYR A 25 4.88 -9.35 -1.73
N LEU A 26 4.06 -8.33 -1.56
CA LEU A 26 3.09 -7.89 -2.55
C LEU A 26 3.62 -6.61 -3.16
N LEU A 27 3.83 -6.64 -4.47
CA LEU A 27 4.14 -5.46 -5.27
C LEU A 27 2.82 -4.87 -5.73
N LEU A 28 2.55 -3.65 -5.29
CA LEU A 28 1.42 -2.89 -5.78
C LEU A 28 1.90 -1.99 -6.92
N GLY A 29 1.46 -2.36 -8.13
CA GLY A 29 1.66 -1.54 -9.32
C GLY A 29 0.72 -0.34 -9.27
N LEU A 30 1.28 0.86 -9.38
CA LEU A 30 0.47 2.06 -9.59
C LEU A 30 0.02 2.14 -11.05
N PRO A 31 -1.16 2.72 -11.32
CA PRO A 31 -1.61 2.95 -12.68
C PRO A 31 -0.63 3.82 -13.47
N ALA A 32 -0.55 3.56 -14.78
CA ALA A 32 0.34 4.28 -15.70
C ALA A 32 -0.03 5.77 -15.82
N GLU A 33 -1.33 6.08 -15.75
CA GLU A 33 -1.85 7.44 -15.67
C GLU A 33 -1.93 7.85 -14.20
N ARG A 34 -0.81 8.31 -13.65
CA ARG A 34 -0.79 8.86 -12.29
C ARG A 34 -1.37 10.27 -12.32
N LYS A 35 -2.35 10.55 -11.46
CA LYS A 35 -2.59 11.93 -11.01
C LYS A 35 -1.39 12.33 -10.14
N ASP A 36 -1.02 13.61 -10.14
CA ASP A 36 0.11 14.14 -9.34
C ASP A 36 0.00 13.76 -7.84
N GLU A 37 -1.22 13.55 -7.35
CA GLU A 37 -1.52 13.10 -5.98
C GLU A 37 -0.96 11.71 -5.64
N TRP A 38 -0.63 10.88 -6.63
CA TRP A 38 -0.06 9.53 -6.45
C TRP A 38 1.40 9.45 -6.93
N ALA A 39 2.04 10.60 -7.15
CA ALA A 39 3.45 10.65 -7.47
C ALA A 39 4.27 10.34 -6.22
N PHE A 40 5.23 9.41 -6.38
CA PHE A 40 6.24 9.18 -5.36
C PHE A 40 7.43 10.08 -5.61
N TYR A 41 7.94 10.65 -4.54
CA TYR A 41 9.05 11.59 -4.58
C TYR A 41 10.30 10.96 -3.98
N CYS A 42 11.44 11.34 -4.55
CA CYS A 42 12.74 10.81 -4.18
C CYS A 42 13.10 11.16 -2.73
N ASN A 43 12.87 12.39 -2.27
CA ASN A 43 13.16 12.85 -0.91
C ASN A 43 12.39 14.15 -0.59
N ASP A 44 12.44 14.59 0.66
CA ASP A 44 11.73 15.81 1.13
C ASP A 44 12.37 17.13 0.64
N GLU A 45 13.59 17.07 0.11
CA GLU A 45 14.33 18.26 -0.37
C GLU A 45 14.18 18.51 -1.87
N TYR A 46 13.95 17.45 -2.65
CA TYR A 46 13.87 17.44 -4.11
C TYR A 46 12.75 16.49 -4.54
N ASP A 47 11.56 17.08 -4.69
CA ASP A 47 10.34 16.42 -5.17
C ASP A 47 10.41 16.08 -6.66
N LEU A 48 11.40 15.27 -7.06
CA LEU A 48 11.46 14.69 -8.39
C LEU A 48 10.57 13.43 -8.44
N PRO A 49 9.58 13.38 -9.34
CA PRO A 49 8.69 12.24 -9.43
C PRO A 49 9.43 11.01 -9.95
N VAL A 50 9.11 9.84 -9.37
CA VAL A 50 9.63 8.54 -9.81
C VAL A 50 8.53 7.77 -10.55
N PRO A 51 8.47 7.85 -11.90
CA PRO A 51 7.34 7.38 -12.69
C PRO A 51 7.23 5.84 -12.79
N ASP A 52 8.27 5.11 -12.42
CA ASP A 52 8.28 3.63 -12.35
C ASP A 52 8.22 3.10 -10.91
N ALA A 53 8.02 3.98 -9.93
CA ALA A 53 7.96 3.57 -8.53
C ALA A 53 6.72 2.69 -8.25
N HIS A 54 6.92 1.69 -7.40
CA HIS A 54 5.92 0.74 -6.96
C HIS A 54 6.01 0.54 -5.45
N ILE A 55 4.89 0.18 -4.83
CA ILE A 55 4.84 -0.09 -3.40
C ILE A 55 5.20 -1.54 -3.15
N VAL A 56 6.08 -1.78 -2.19
CA VAL A 56 6.50 -3.09 -1.72
C VAL A 56 5.94 -3.30 -0.31
N ILE A 57 5.08 -4.30 -0.18
CA ILE A 57 4.42 -4.66 1.08
C ILE A 57 4.93 -6.02 1.51
N ASN A 58 5.41 -6.16 2.76
CA ASN A 58 5.72 -7.48 3.30
C ASN A 58 4.41 -8.26 3.52
N ALA A 59 4.25 -9.37 2.81
CA ALA A 59 2.99 -10.14 2.82
C ALA A 59 2.72 -10.78 4.18
N GLN A 60 3.77 -11.21 4.88
CA GLN A 60 3.63 -11.79 6.22
C GLN A 60 3.20 -10.73 7.23
N ALA A 61 3.85 -9.56 7.22
CA ALA A 61 3.46 -8.46 8.10
C ALA A 61 2.01 -8.02 7.86
N LEU A 62 1.58 -7.96 6.59
CA LEU A 62 0.19 -7.68 6.25
C LEU A 62 -0.75 -8.77 6.79
N ALA A 63 -0.42 -10.05 6.59
CA ALA A 63 -1.23 -11.17 7.07
C ALA A 63 -1.34 -11.17 8.60
N ASP A 64 -0.25 -10.91 9.32
CA ASP A 64 -0.22 -10.86 10.78
C ASP A 64 -1.09 -9.72 11.31
N VAL A 65 -0.99 -8.54 10.70
CA VAL A 65 -1.81 -7.37 11.08
C VAL A 65 -3.28 -7.63 10.79
N LEU A 66 -3.62 -8.20 9.63
CA LEU A 66 -5.00 -8.58 9.32
C LEU A 66 -5.53 -9.66 10.28
N ALA A 67 -4.69 -10.60 10.71
CA ALA A 67 -5.05 -11.63 11.66
C ALA A 67 -5.35 -11.03 13.05
N VAL A 68 -4.45 -10.21 13.59
CA VAL A 68 -4.67 -9.50 14.86
C VAL A 68 -5.92 -8.63 14.77
N TYR A 69 -6.10 -7.93 13.65
CA TYR A 69 -7.25 -7.07 13.42
C TYR A 69 -8.57 -7.87 13.39
N SER A 70 -8.59 -9.02 12.72
CA SER A 70 -9.77 -9.90 12.65
C SER A 70 -10.17 -10.49 14.01
N GLN A 71 -9.20 -10.68 14.92
CA GLN A 71 -9.45 -11.21 16.26
C GLN A 71 -10.02 -10.14 17.21
N TYR A 72 -9.66 -8.86 17.00
CA TYR A 72 -10.03 -7.76 17.90
C TYR A 72 -10.64 -6.56 17.15
N PRO A 73 -11.73 -6.75 16.38
CA PRO A 73 -12.31 -5.71 15.54
C PRO A 73 -12.93 -4.55 16.34
N GLU A 74 -13.09 -4.72 17.66
CA GLU A 74 -13.59 -3.66 18.57
C GLU A 74 -12.52 -2.89 19.32
N THR A 75 -11.27 -3.33 19.24
CA THR A 75 -10.17 -2.71 19.97
C THR A 75 -9.44 -1.69 19.11
N PHE A 76 -9.33 -1.93 17.80
CA PHE A 76 -8.52 -1.11 16.91
C PHE A 76 -9.37 -0.35 15.89
N GLY A 77 -9.27 0.99 15.89
CA GLY A 77 -9.90 1.84 14.87
C GLY A 77 -9.19 1.80 13.51
N SER A 78 -7.87 1.59 13.53
CA SER A 78 -7.04 1.37 12.35
C SER A 78 -5.77 0.62 12.74
N VAL A 79 -5.12 0.01 11.75
CA VAL A 79 -3.79 -0.60 11.90
C VAL A 79 -2.90 -0.13 10.76
N SER A 80 -1.62 0.08 11.04
CA SER A 80 -0.66 0.53 10.04
C SER A 80 0.50 -0.46 9.93
N ILE A 81 1.00 -0.65 8.71
CA ILE A 81 2.27 -1.32 8.46
C ILE A 81 3.18 -0.41 7.66
N SER A 82 4.46 -0.38 8.02
CA SER A 82 5.44 0.33 7.21
C SER A 82 5.65 -0.41 5.89
N ILE A 83 5.58 0.32 4.78
CA ILE A 83 5.88 -0.22 3.46
C ILE A 83 7.24 0.28 2.98
N SER A 84 7.63 -0.10 1.78
CA SER A 84 8.81 0.45 1.10
C SER A 84 8.42 0.81 -0.32
N ILE A 85 9.02 1.85 -0.87
CA ILE A 85 8.83 2.21 -2.27
C ILE A 85 10.06 1.74 -3.04
N GLY A 86 9.83 0.95 -4.08
CA GLY A 86 10.87 0.48 -5.00
C GLY A 86 10.75 1.17 -6.35
N SER A 87 11.86 1.25 -7.07
CA SER A 87 11.92 1.67 -8.47
C SER A 87 12.99 0.84 -9.17
N SER A 88 12.80 0.57 -10.46
CA SER A 88 13.78 -0.14 -11.29
C SER A 88 14.82 0.80 -11.91
N GLY A 89 14.46 2.08 -12.11
CA GLY A 89 15.31 3.09 -12.74
C GLY A 89 15.96 4.07 -11.76
N TYR A 90 15.56 4.09 -10.49
CA TYR A 90 16.09 5.01 -9.48
C TYR A 90 16.96 4.28 -8.46
N GLU A 91 18.23 4.66 -8.37
CA GLU A 91 19.22 4.06 -7.47
C GLU A 91 19.31 4.74 -6.09
N GLY A 92 18.58 5.84 -5.89
CA GLY A 92 18.55 6.56 -4.62
C GLY A 92 17.58 5.96 -3.60
N LYS A 93 17.56 6.55 -2.40
CA LYS A 93 16.52 6.22 -1.42
C LYS A 93 15.23 6.90 -1.84
N ILE A 94 14.14 6.15 -1.94
CA ILE A 94 12.80 6.70 -2.08
C ILE A 94 12.19 6.79 -0.69
N ARG A 95 11.30 7.76 -0.48
CA ARG A 95 10.58 7.94 0.78
C ARG A 95 9.93 6.63 1.24
N ARG A 96 9.91 6.43 2.55
CA ARG A 96 9.20 5.31 3.17
C ARG A 96 7.85 5.82 3.62
N GLU A 97 6.80 5.12 3.22
CA GLU A 97 5.43 5.49 3.60
C GLU A 97 4.83 4.46 4.55
N GLU A 98 3.71 4.83 5.16
CA GLU A 98 2.88 3.93 5.95
C GLU A 98 1.61 3.54 5.19
N LEU A 99 1.31 2.24 5.21
CA LEU A 99 0.02 1.70 4.75
C LEU A 99 -0.91 1.62 5.95
N LYS A 100 -1.90 2.49 6.01
CA LYS A 100 -2.93 2.48 7.03
C LYS A 100 -4.19 1.80 6.50
N ILE A 101 -4.67 0.84 7.27
CA ILE A 101 -5.88 0.07 6.97
C ILE A 101 -6.96 0.57 7.94
N VAL A 102 -8.00 1.19 7.38
CA VAL A 102 -9.14 1.75 8.11
C VAL A 102 -10.40 0.95 7.81
N MET A 103 -11.27 0.78 8.80
CA MET A 103 -12.49 0.00 8.64
C MET A 103 -13.73 0.88 8.74
N ALA A 104 -14.53 0.87 7.68
CA ALA A 104 -15.86 1.45 7.70
C ALA A 104 -16.81 0.47 8.41
N ARG A 105 -16.97 0.65 9.72
CA ARG A 105 -18.07 0.01 10.47
C ARG A 105 -19.39 0.43 9.81
N TYR A 106 -20.36 -0.49 9.73
CA TYR A 106 -21.77 -0.33 9.27
C TYR A 106 -22.20 -0.99 7.96
N ILE A 107 -21.47 -1.95 7.41
CA ILE A 107 -22.04 -2.83 6.37
C ILE A 107 -21.74 -4.27 6.78
N ASP A 108 -22.70 -5.19 6.60
CA ASP A 108 -22.56 -6.66 6.73
C ASP A 108 -21.46 -7.27 5.82
N THR A 109 -20.62 -6.43 5.23
CA THR A 109 -19.44 -6.73 4.44
C THR A 109 -18.27 -5.94 5.02
N PHE A 110 -17.21 -6.65 5.40
CA PHE A 110 -15.90 -6.07 5.73
C PHE A 110 -15.46 -5.13 4.59
N CYS A 111 -15.35 -3.83 4.87
CA CYS A 111 -14.85 -2.83 3.93
C CYS A 111 -13.63 -2.17 4.58
N SER A 112 -12.47 -2.38 3.97
CA SER A 112 -11.21 -1.78 4.37
C SER A 112 -10.80 -0.73 3.35
N ASP A 113 -10.56 0.48 3.81
CA ASP A 113 -9.93 1.54 3.02
C ASP A 113 -8.43 1.54 3.29
N ILE A 114 -7.66 1.73 2.23
CA ILE A 114 -6.20 1.79 2.27
C ILE A 114 -5.80 3.25 2.08
N GLU A 115 -5.12 3.79 3.08
CA GLU A 115 -4.57 5.15 3.06
C GLU A 115 -3.04 5.08 3.15
N PHE A 116 -2.35 5.80 2.28
CA PHE A 116 -0.91 5.97 2.35
C PHE A 116 -0.61 7.26 3.09
N VAL A 117 0.14 7.17 4.19
CA VAL A 117 0.50 8.33 5.01
C VAL A 117 2.00 8.59 4.89
N ASN A 118 2.28 9.85 4.61
CA ASN A 118 3.60 10.44 4.47
C ASN A 118 3.97 11.13 5.78
N ASP A 119 5.00 10.65 6.48
CA ASP A 119 5.57 11.29 7.69
C ASP A 119 6.61 12.34 7.32
#